data_AF-J5QAU2-F1
#
_entry.id   AF-J5QAU2-F1
#
_cell.length_a   1.000
_cell.length_b   1.000
_cell.length_c   1.000
_cell.angle_alpha   90.00
_cell.angle_beta   90.00
_cell.angle_gamma   90.00
#
_symmetry.space_group_name_H-M   'P 1'
#
loop_
_entity.id
_entity.type
_entity.pdbx_description
1 polymer ?
#
loop_
_entity_poly.entity_id
_entity_poly.type
_entity_poly.pdbx_seq_one_letter_code
_entity_poly.pdbx_strand_id
1 'polypeptide(L)'
;MSLTRESVVDFVRPFVELSYPVKGFENGVPTTLYSKGRLDVRYVIFWAVVFSVLRHVSMKYILSPLARRVIPTPPLDHKPTSPAMERHLKRVAAKKKEHNSVRFAEQAWAMAYCTVFWTIGMIILHRIPNPTSPEQLWGTYPYTPLPALTKFYYLAQLGWWFHQLYVINTEKPRKDHWQMFGHHLLSIALIGSSYLANYTRIGVVVHSLMDFCDILLPLLRYMAFSRACDAAFVVFLVSWIITRQVGLFLVIKSAAVEAPKYIAFKWDPANGHYLTKGMYYGFIILLSILLVLCTVWFYMAIMVAVRVVRGQGAEDTRSDSEDTDDDAISLEDEDDSVIPNGHTNGINGHANGHANGNGVTNGITNGNGVNGVNGHSSAVNGHANGLKNRKH
;
A
#
# COMPACT_ATOMS: atom_id res chain seq x y z
N MET A 1 -43.03 15.22 -0.47
CA MET A 1 -42.17 16.08 -1.31
C MET A 1 -41.89 15.32 -2.60
N SER A 2 -42.61 15.60 -3.69
CA SER A 2 -42.45 14.84 -4.94
C SER A 2 -41.17 15.26 -5.64
N LEU A 3 -40.17 14.37 -5.68
CA LEU A 3 -38.95 14.56 -6.46
C LEU A 3 -39.33 14.52 -7.95
N THR A 4 -39.31 15.67 -8.62
CA THR A 4 -39.44 15.74 -10.07
C THR A 4 -38.14 15.27 -10.73
N ARG A 5 -38.20 14.75 -11.96
CA ARG A 5 -37.01 14.33 -12.72
C ARG A 5 -35.95 15.42 -12.78
N GLU A 6 -36.37 16.68 -12.94
CA GLU A 6 -35.48 17.86 -12.94
C GLU A 6 -34.80 18.06 -11.58
N SER A 7 -35.52 17.92 -10.47
CA SER A 7 -34.93 18.03 -9.13
C SER A 7 -33.87 16.96 -8.83
N VAL A 8 -34.04 15.75 -9.39
CA VAL A 8 -33.05 14.68 -9.27
C VAL A 8 -31.81 14.99 -10.11
N VAL A 9 -31.99 15.48 -11.33
CA VAL A 9 -30.87 15.87 -12.21
C VAL A 9 -30.06 16.99 -11.57
N ASP A 10 -30.69 18.04 -11.06
CA ASP A 10 -30.00 19.17 -10.42
C ASP A 10 -29.26 18.75 -9.13
N PHE A 11 -29.78 17.77 -8.41
CA PHE A 11 -29.12 17.22 -7.23
C PHE A 11 -27.88 16.38 -7.58
N VAL A 12 -27.96 15.56 -8.63
CA VAL A 12 -26.90 14.63 -9.04
C VAL A 12 -25.79 15.35 -9.83
N ARG A 13 -26.12 16.41 -10.57
CA ARG A 13 -25.20 17.12 -11.45
C ARG A 13 -23.85 17.48 -10.81
N PRO A 14 -23.78 18.04 -9.58
CA PRO A 14 -22.52 18.41 -8.96
C PRO A 14 -21.61 17.23 -8.58
N PHE A 15 -22.14 16.00 -8.59
CA PHE A 15 -21.36 14.79 -8.34
C PHE A 15 -20.69 14.28 -9.63
N VAL A 16 -21.39 14.38 -10.76
CA VAL A 16 -20.99 13.73 -12.03
C VAL A 16 -20.37 14.71 -13.04
N GLU A 17 -20.75 15.98 -13.00
CA GLU A 17 -20.25 17.02 -13.90
C GLU A 17 -19.41 18.07 -13.17
N LEU A 18 -18.43 18.64 -13.88
CA LEU A 18 -17.66 19.77 -13.37
C LEU A 18 -18.58 20.97 -13.13
N SER A 19 -18.53 21.51 -11.91
CA SER A 19 -19.33 22.68 -11.53
C SER A 19 -18.66 24.00 -11.92
N TYR A 20 -19.47 25.07 -12.03
CA TYR A 20 -19.04 26.46 -12.30
C TYR A 20 -18.43 26.73 -13.68
N PRO A 21 -19.14 26.42 -14.79
CA PRO A 21 -18.66 26.73 -16.13
C PRO A 21 -18.61 28.25 -16.36
N VAL A 22 -17.55 28.71 -17.02
CA VAL A 22 -17.29 30.10 -17.40
C VAL A 22 -16.79 30.12 -18.84
N LYS A 23 -17.28 31.07 -19.65
CA LYS A 23 -16.77 31.25 -21.02
C LYS A 23 -15.37 31.85 -20.96
N GLY A 24 -14.43 31.28 -21.71
CA GLY A 24 -13.07 31.80 -21.79
C GLY A 24 -12.35 31.35 -23.05
N PHE A 25 -11.02 31.51 -23.04
CA PHE A 25 -10.16 31.11 -24.14
C PHE A 25 -9.02 30.26 -23.59
N GLU A 26 -8.72 29.14 -24.25
CA GLU A 26 -7.53 28.31 -24.00
C GLU A 26 -6.71 28.33 -25.27
N ASN A 27 -5.48 28.84 -25.20
CA ASN A 27 -4.58 28.98 -26.36
C ASN A 27 -5.22 29.69 -27.57
N GLY A 28 -6.03 30.73 -27.31
CA GLY A 28 -6.71 31.52 -28.35
C GLY A 28 -8.01 30.92 -28.87
N VAL A 29 -8.40 29.71 -28.42
CA VAL A 29 -9.64 29.05 -28.84
C VAL A 29 -10.75 29.28 -27.81
N PRO A 30 -11.95 29.76 -28.21
CA PRO A 30 -13.09 29.85 -27.31
C PRO A 30 -13.42 28.48 -26.70
N THR A 31 -13.43 28.40 -25.37
CA THR A 31 -13.69 27.15 -24.65
C THR A 31 -14.47 27.41 -23.35
N THR A 32 -15.00 26.34 -22.77
CA THR A 32 -15.59 26.38 -21.44
C THR A 32 -14.52 26.10 -20.40
N LEU A 33 -14.22 27.10 -19.59
CA LEU A 33 -13.36 27.01 -18.42
C LEU A 33 -14.22 26.82 -17.16
N TYR A 34 -13.60 26.49 -16.04
CA TYR A 34 -14.30 26.17 -14.80
C TYR A 34 -13.68 26.89 -13.61
N SER A 35 -14.50 27.67 -12.92
CA SER A 35 -14.12 28.27 -11.64
C SER A 35 -14.14 27.24 -10.52
N LYS A 36 -13.49 27.54 -9.39
CA LYS A 36 -13.50 26.69 -8.21
C LYS A 36 -14.69 27.03 -7.30
N GLY A 37 -15.18 26.06 -6.53
CA GLY A 37 -16.18 26.33 -5.50
C GLY A 37 -16.55 25.11 -4.67
N ARG A 38 -17.48 25.30 -3.72
CA ARG A 38 -17.82 24.27 -2.71
C ARG A 38 -18.39 22.99 -3.31
N LEU A 39 -19.02 23.06 -4.47
CA LEU A 39 -19.56 21.89 -5.17
C LEU A 39 -18.45 20.92 -5.62
N ASP A 40 -17.21 21.38 -5.74
CA ASP A 40 -16.07 20.52 -6.11
C ASP A 40 -15.83 19.41 -5.07
N VAL A 41 -16.21 19.63 -3.80
CA VAL A 41 -16.14 18.60 -2.73
C VAL A 41 -17.05 17.40 -3.06
N ARG A 42 -18.24 17.64 -3.62
CA ARG A 42 -19.17 16.57 -4.02
C ARG A 42 -18.57 15.73 -5.14
N TYR A 43 -17.93 16.39 -6.10
CA TYR A 43 -17.23 15.75 -7.20
C TYR A 43 -16.06 14.88 -6.72
N VAL A 44 -15.27 15.36 -5.74
CA VAL A 44 -14.19 14.58 -5.11
C VAL A 44 -14.74 13.33 -4.41
N ILE A 45 -15.82 13.47 -3.62
CA ILE A 45 -16.47 12.34 -2.94
C ILE A 45 -16.99 11.33 -3.96
N PHE A 46 -17.63 11.80 -5.04
CA PHE A 46 -18.10 10.94 -6.12
C PHE A 46 -16.95 10.14 -6.73
N TRP A 47 -15.83 10.79 -7.09
CA TRP A 47 -14.68 10.09 -7.66
C TRP A 47 -14.02 9.11 -6.69
N ALA A 48 -13.96 9.43 -5.39
CA ALA A 48 -13.50 8.49 -4.37
C ALA A 48 -14.35 7.20 -4.35
N VAL A 49 -15.68 7.34 -4.40
CA VAL A 49 -16.61 6.19 -4.48
C VAL A 49 -16.44 5.43 -5.79
N VAL A 50 -16.33 6.14 -6.92
CA VAL A 50 -16.11 5.53 -8.25
C VAL A 50 -14.84 4.70 -8.23
N PHE A 51 -13.73 5.21 -7.70
CA PHE A 51 -12.49 4.43 -7.59
C PHE A 51 -12.65 3.21 -6.69
N SER A 52 -13.34 3.30 -5.55
CA SER A 52 -13.63 2.14 -4.70
C SER A 52 -14.40 1.05 -5.43
N VAL A 53 -15.44 1.43 -6.17
CA VAL A 53 -16.27 0.49 -6.95
C VAL A 53 -15.47 -0.12 -8.10
N LEU A 54 -14.74 0.72 -8.86
CA LEU A 54 -13.90 0.24 -9.96
C LEU A 54 -12.79 -0.69 -9.46
N ARG A 55 -12.17 -0.40 -8.30
CA ARG A 55 -11.21 -1.31 -7.65
C ARG A 55 -11.88 -2.64 -7.34
N HIS A 56 -13.02 -2.64 -6.65
CA HIS A 56 -13.70 -3.87 -6.28
C HIS A 56 -14.08 -4.72 -7.50
N VAL A 57 -14.68 -4.09 -8.52
CA VAL A 57 -15.12 -4.78 -9.75
C VAL A 57 -13.91 -5.31 -10.53
N SER A 58 -12.89 -4.50 -10.74
CA SER A 58 -11.70 -4.91 -11.50
C SER A 58 -10.94 -6.03 -10.79
N MET A 59 -10.72 -5.93 -9.47
CA MET A 59 -10.09 -6.97 -8.66
C MET A 59 -10.86 -8.29 -8.77
N LYS A 60 -12.17 -8.27 -8.51
CA LYS A 60 -13.01 -9.47 -8.43
C LYS A 60 -13.16 -10.17 -9.78
N TYR A 61 -13.41 -9.42 -10.85
CA TYR A 61 -13.84 -10.00 -12.14
C TYR A 61 -12.74 -10.05 -13.20
N ILE A 62 -11.66 -9.28 -13.06
CA ILE A 62 -10.62 -9.17 -14.09
C ILE A 62 -9.26 -9.59 -13.54
N LEU A 63 -8.76 -8.85 -12.54
CA LEU A 63 -7.36 -8.92 -12.12
C LEU A 63 -7.07 -10.19 -11.30
N SER A 64 -7.87 -10.55 -10.30
CA SER A 64 -7.63 -11.77 -9.52
C SER A 64 -7.85 -13.06 -10.33
N PRO A 65 -8.89 -13.18 -11.19
CA PRO A 65 -9.01 -14.33 -12.09
C PRO A 65 -7.84 -14.45 -13.07
N LEU A 66 -7.35 -13.33 -13.61
CA LEU A 66 -6.16 -13.32 -14.47
C LEU A 66 -4.91 -13.75 -13.69
N ALA A 67 -4.70 -13.20 -12.50
CA ALA A 67 -3.58 -13.53 -11.62
C ALA A 67 -3.52 -15.03 -11.32
N ARG A 68 -4.65 -15.65 -10.96
CA ARG A 68 -4.74 -17.10 -10.68
C ARG A 68 -4.39 -17.99 -11.87
N ARG A 69 -4.59 -17.50 -13.10
CA ARG A 69 -4.23 -18.20 -14.35
C ARG A 69 -2.76 -18.07 -14.68
N VAL A 70 -2.17 -16.88 -14.46
CA VAL A 70 -0.78 -16.57 -14.83
C VAL A 70 0.21 -17.05 -13.76
N ILE A 71 -0.17 -17.00 -12.47
CA ILE A 71 0.72 -17.34 -11.36
C ILE A 71 0.70 -18.87 -11.14
N PRO A 72 1.85 -19.56 -11.28
CA PRO A 72 1.95 -20.99 -11.00
C PRO A 72 1.80 -21.26 -9.50
N THR A 73 1.34 -22.46 -9.16
CA THR A 73 1.37 -22.93 -7.77
C THR A 73 2.82 -23.09 -7.31
N PRO A 74 3.20 -22.56 -6.14
CA PRO A 74 4.52 -22.78 -5.58
C PRO A 74 4.81 -24.29 -5.47
N PRO A 75 6.05 -24.73 -5.77
CA PRO A 75 6.46 -26.10 -5.48
C PRO A 75 6.36 -26.37 -3.98
N LEU A 76 6.16 -27.64 -3.62
CA LEU A 76 6.15 -28.05 -2.22
C LEU A 76 7.58 -28.01 -1.68
N ASP A 77 7.76 -27.39 -0.51
CA ASP A 77 9.07 -27.26 0.11
C ASP A 77 9.66 -28.63 0.49
N HIS A 78 8.80 -29.60 0.84
CA HIS A 78 9.19 -30.94 1.28
C HIS A 78 8.41 -32.03 0.55
N LYS A 79 9.04 -33.20 0.37
CA LYS A 79 8.36 -34.38 -0.18
C LYS A 79 7.42 -34.94 0.91
N PRO A 80 6.14 -35.15 0.62
CA PRO A 80 5.19 -35.62 1.63
C PRO A 80 5.55 -37.03 2.11
N THR A 81 5.53 -37.22 3.43
CA THR A 81 5.79 -38.51 4.11
C THR A 81 4.50 -39.26 4.44
N SER A 82 3.36 -38.56 4.50
CA SER A 82 2.03 -39.13 4.76
C SER A 82 0.95 -38.45 3.89
N PRO A 83 -0.21 -39.12 3.65
CA PRO A 83 -1.34 -38.50 2.97
C PRO A 83 -1.90 -37.27 3.71
N ALA A 84 -1.80 -37.22 5.03
CA ALA A 84 -2.20 -36.07 5.84
C ALA A 84 -1.27 -34.87 5.59
N MET A 85 0.05 -35.10 5.61
CA MET A 85 1.06 -34.09 5.30
C MET A 85 0.90 -33.58 3.86
N GLU A 86 0.62 -34.45 2.89
CA GLU A 86 0.38 -34.03 1.50
C GLU A 86 -0.81 -33.07 1.38
N ARG A 87 -1.93 -33.36 2.08
CA ARG A 87 -3.09 -32.47 2.12
C ARG A 87 -2.76 -31.13 2.75
N HIS A 88 -1.98 -31.13 3.84
CA HIS A 88 -1.53 -29.92 4.51
C HIS A 88 -0.65 -29.06 3.59
N LEU A 89 0.41 -29.63 3.01
CA LEU A 89 1.31 -28.94 2.09
C LEU A 89 0.59 -28.36 0.86
N LYS A 90 -0.39 -29.08 0.31
CA LYS A 90 -1.25 -28.58 -0.78
C LYS A 90 -2.11 -27.39 -0.35
N ARG A 91 -2.63 -27.39 0.89
CA ARG A 91 -3.40 -26.25 1.43
C ARG A 91 -2.51 -25.02 1.61
N VAL A 92 -1.31 -25.17 2.18
CA VAL A 92 -0.33 -24.09 2.34
C VAL A 92 0.06 -23.50 0.98
N ALA A 93 0.40 -24.35 0.00
CA ALA A 93 0.72 -23.89 -1.36
C ALA A 93 -0.45 -23.16 -2.04
N ALA A 94 -1.70 -23.59 -1.80
CA ALA A 94 -2.89 -22.91 -2.30
C ALA A 94 -3.12 -21.54 -1.64
N LYS A 95 -2.96 -21.43 -0.31
CA LYS A 95 -3.02 -20.16 0.43
C LYS A 95 -1.98 -19.17 -0.11
N LYS A 96 -0.72 -19.60 -0.24
CA LYS A 96 0.39 -18.80 -0.78
C LYS A 96 0.13 -18.33 -2.22
N LYS A 97 -0.44 -19.19 -3.07
CA LYS A 97 -0.85 -18.82 -4.43
C LYS A 97 -1.95 -17.75 -4.43
N GLU A 98 -2.98 -17.90 -3.58
CA GLU A 98 -4.06 -16.93 -3.48
C GLU A 98 -3.54 -15.57 -2.98
N HIS A 99 -2.73 -15.56 -1.94
CA HIS A 99 -2.08 -14.34 -1.43
C HIS A 99 -1.26 -13.62 -2.51
N ASN A 100 -0.41 -14.35 -3.26
CA ASN A 100 0.35 -13.78 -4.36
C ASN A 100 -0.56 -13.24 -5.50
N SER A 101 -1.69 -13.92 -5.75
CA SER A 101 -2.67 -13.50 -6.76
C SER A 101 -3.38 -12.21 -6.38
N VAL A 102 -3.73 -12.05 -5.10
CA VAL A 102 -4.31 -10.81 -4.57
C VAL A 102 -3.30 -9.66 -4.67
N ARG A 103 -2.05 -9.85 -4.23
CA ARG A 103 -1.02 -8.82 -4.33
C ARG A 103 -0.76 -8.40 -5.77
N PHE A 104 -0.69 -9.35 -6.71
CA PHE A 104 -0.57 -9.03 -8.13
C PHE A 104 -1.73 -8.16 -8.61
N ALA A 105 -2.96 -8.52 -8.24
CA ALA A 105 -4.14 -7.79 -8.63
C ALA A 105 -4.15 -6.35 -8.05
N GLU A 106 -3.72 -6.17 -6.80
CA GLU A 106 -3.56 -4.84 -6.19
C GLU A 106 -2.55 -3.98 -6.93
N GLN A 107 -1.39 -4.55 -7.27
CA GLN A 107 -0.35 -3.84 -8.03
C GLN A 107 -0.82 -3.49 -9.45
N ALA A 108 -1.55 -4.39 -10.11
CA ALA A 108 -2.10 -4.15 -11.43
C ALA A 108 -3.17 -3.04 -11.43
N TRP A 109 -4.00 -2.97 -10.38
CA TRP A 109 -4.96 -1.88 -10.19
C TRP A 109 -4.25 -0.52 -10.05
N ALA A 110 -3.23 -0.45 -9.20
CA ALA A 110 -2.41 0.75 -9.05
C ALA A 110 -1.72 1.14 -10.37
N MET A 111 -1.16 0.18 -11.10
CA MET A 111 -0.53 0.40 -12.40
C MET A 111 -1.49 1.02 -13.42
N ALA A 112 -2.71 0.48 -13.51
CA ALA A 112 -3.73 0.95 -14.44
C ALA A 112 -4.11 2.40 -14.12
N TYR A 113 -4.31 2.72 -12.84
CA TYR A 113 -4.54 4.08 -12.38
C TYR A 113 -3.37 5.01 -12.76
N CYS A 114 -2.15 4.68 -12.35
CA CYS A 114 -0.96 5.50 -12.59
C CYS A 114 -0.75 5.73 -14.08
N THR A 115 -0.95 4.72 -14.93
CA THR A 115 -0.80 4.86 -16.39
C THR A 115 -1.79 5.87 -16.95
N VAL A 116 -3.09 5.75 -16.62
CA VAL A 116 -4.14 6.64 -17.12
C VAL A 116 -3.90 8.08 -16.64
N PHE A 117 -3.66 8.27 -15.34
CA PHE A 117 -3.49 9.61 -14.78
C PHE A 117 -2.16 10.25 -15.17
N TRP A 118 -1.08 9.48 -15.26
CA TRP A 118 0.18 9.99 -15.80
C TRP A 118 0.01 10.45 -17.24
N THR A 119 -0.66 9.69 -18.10
CA THR A 119 -0.93 10.11 -19.49
C THR A 119 -1.74 11.40 -19.54
N ILE A 120 -2.80 11.54 -18.73
CA ILE A 120 -3.59 12.78 -18.64
C ILE A 120 -2.72 13.95 -18.16
N GLY A 121 -1.90 13.73 -17.12
CA GLY A 121 -0.95 14.72 -16.60
C GLY A 121 0.02 15.19 -17.68
N MET A 122 0.59 14.27 -18.46
CA MET A 122 1.44 14.60 -19.60
C MET A 122 0.68 15.38 -20.67
N ILE A 123 -0.55 15.01 -21.03
CA ILE A 123 -1.38 15.77 -21.98
C ILE A 123 -1.57 17.21 -21.50
N ILE A 124 -1.83 17.43 -20.20
CA ILE A 124 -1.97 18.77 -19.63
C ILE A 124 -0.64 19.54 -19.73
N LEU A 125 0.48 18.91 -19.36
CA LEU A 125 1.80 19.56 -19.43
C LEU A 125 2.21 19.92 -20.86
N HIS A 126 1.90 19.09 -21.85
CA HIS A 126 2.20 19.39 -23.26
C HIS A 126 1.40 20.57 -23.83
N ARG A 127 0.28 20.95 -23.20
CA ARG A 127 -0.48 22.15 -23.58
C ARG A 127 0.13 23.44 -23.04
N ILE A 128 1.06 23.35 -22.10
CA ILE A 128 1.76 24.49 -21.51
C ILE A 128 3.03 24.72 -22.34
N PRO A 129 3.22 25.90 -22.95
CA PRO A 129 4.49 26.24 -23.56
C PRO A 129 5.61 26.13 -22.53
N ASN A 130 6.67 25.38 -22.84
CA ASN A 130 7.82 25.16 -21.95
C ASN A 130 7.43 24.82 -20.49
N PRO A 131 6.85 23.63 -20.24
CA PRO A 131 6.16 23.27 -18.99
C PRO A 131 7.07 23.18 -17.76
N THR A 132 8.39 23.25 -17.95
CA THR A 132 9.39 23.25 -16.88
C THR A 132 9.96 24.63 -16.57
N SER A 133 9.63 25.65 -17.38
CA SER A 133 10.13 27.01 -17.15
C SER A 133 9.45 27.67 -15.95
N PRO A 134 10.22 28.29 -15.03
CA PRO A 134 9.65 28.99 -13.88
C PRO A 134 8.69 30.12 -14.29
N GLU A 135 8.95 30.79 -15.41
CA GLU A 135 8.08 31.84 -15.95
C GLU A 135 6.68 31.30 -16.28
N GLN A 136 6.58 30.14 -16.92
CA GLN A 136 5.28 29.57 -17.30
C GLN A 136 4.57 28.93 -16.10
N LEU A 137 5.33 28.41 -15.14
CA LEU A 137 4.81 27.79 -13.93
C LEU A 137 4.31 28.83 -12.91
N TRP A 138 5.03 29.93 -12.72
CA TRP A 138 4.76 30.92 -11.68
C TRP A 138 4.30 32.28 -12.22
N GLY A 139 4.77 32.70 -13.40
CA GLY A 139 4.40 33.98 -14.02
C GLY A 139 2.95 34.02 -14.52
N THR A 140 2.32 32.87 -14.74
CA THR A 140 0.89 32.76 -15.10
C THR A 140 -0.02 32.65 -13.87
N TYR A 141 0.52 32.82 -12.67
CA TYR A 141 -0.24 32.78 -11.43
C TYR A 141 -1.02 34.10 -11.19
N PRO A 142 -2.30 34.06 -10.80
CA PRO A 142 -3.11 32.87 -10.57
C PRO A 142 -3.70 32.30 -11.87
N TYR A 143 -3.53 31.01 -12.11
CA TYR A 143 -4.11 30.35 -13.28
C TYR A 143 -5.55 29.93 -13.03
N THR A 144 -6.47 30.89 -13.15
CA THR A 144 -7.92 30.68 -13.00
C THR A 144 -8.68 31.53 -14.01
N PRO A 145 -9.82 31.07 -14.56
CA PRO A 145 -10.45 29.75 -14.36
C PRO A 145 -9.70 28.59 -15.06
N LEU A 146 -9.98 27.35 -14.66
CA LEU A 146 -9.23 26.16 -15.11
C LEU A 146 -9.85 25.51 -16.35
N PRO A 147 -9.05 24.96 -17.29
CA PRO A 147 -9.56 24.07 -18.32
C PRO A 147 -10.25 22.83 -17.73
N ALA A 148 -11.24 22.30 -18.45
CA ALA A 148 -12.01 21.13 -18.02
C ALA A 148 -11.12 19.96 -17.61
N LEU A 149 -10.14 19.63 -18.46
CA LEU A 149 -9.23 18.50 -18.24
C LEU A 149 -8.39 18.69 -16.96
N THR A 150 -7.86 19.90 -16.75
CA THR A 150 -7.04 20.21 -15.56
C THR A 150 -7.88 20.15 -14.28
N LYS A 151 -9.11 20.67 -14.31
CA LYS A 151 -10.00 20.64 -13.15
C LYS A 151 -10.42 19.19 -12.84
N PHE A 152 -10.84 18.43 -13.85
CA PHE A 152 -11.13 17.00 -13.70
C PHE A 152 -9.94 16.25 -13.10
N TYR A 153 -8.75 16.41 -13.69
CA TYR A 153 -7.53 15.75 -13.25
C TYR A 153 -7.25 15.99 -11.78
N TYR A 154 -7.33 17.24 -11.31
CA TYR A 154 -7.06 17.59 -9.92
C TYR A 154 -8.10 17.02 -8.94
N LEU A 155 -9.39 17.14 -9.25
CA LEU A 155 -10.45 16.68 -8.36
C LEU A 155 -10.53 15.15 -8.32
N ALA A 156 -10.29 14.48 -9.45
CA ALA A 156 -10.21 13.03 -9.51
C ALA A 156 -8.96 12.50 -8.80
N GLN A 157 -7.78 13.13 -8.97
CA GLN A 157 -6.58 12.80 -8.17
C GLN A 157 -6.87 12.91 -6.67
N LEU A 158 -7.52 13.99 -6.23
CA LEU A 158 -7.89 14.13 -4.82
C LEU A 158 -8.87 13.03 -4.36
N GLY A 159 -9.84 12.68 -5.20
CA GLY A 159 -10.75 11.55 -4.97
C GLY A 159 -10.03 10.21 -4.85
N TRP A 160 -9.03 9.96 -5.69
CA TRP A 160 -8.17 8.77 -5.60
C TRP A 160 -7.44 8.69 -4.26
N TRP A 161 -6.89 9.80 -3.76
CA TRP A 161 -6.19 9.79 -2.47
C TRP A 161 -7.14 9.55 -1.29
N PHE A 162 -8.38 10.04 -1.34
CA PHE A 162 -9.40 9.64 -0.36
C PHE A 162 -9.79 8.16 -0.48
N HIS A 163 -9.90 7.63 -1.69
CA HIS A 163 -10.07 6.20 -1.92
C HIS A 163 -8.90 5.39 -1.31
N GLN A 164 -7.65 5.81 -1.50
CA GLN A 164 -6.49 5.14 -0.91
C GLN A 164 -6.48 5.23 0.62
N LEU A 165 -6.96 6.34 1.20
CA LEU A 165 -7.15 6.47 2.63
C LEU A 165 -8.22 5.50 3.17
N TYR A 166 -9.27 5.23 2.42
CA TYR A 166 -10.22 4.16 2.75
C TYR A 166 -9.55 2.78 2.65
N VAL A 167 -8.88 2.49 1.53
CA VAL A 167 -8.26 1.18 1.24
C VAL A 167 -7.25 0.79 2.33
N ILE A 168 -6.34 1.68 2.73
CA ILE A 168 -5.31 1.37 3.75
C ILE A 168 -5.90 1.02 5.13
N ASN A 169 -7.11 1.51 5.44
CA ASN A 169 -7.80 1.18 6.69
C ASN A 169 -8.65 -0.10 6.59
N THR A 170 -8.98 -0.54 5.38
CA THR A 170 -9.69 -1.81 5.14
C THR A 170 -8.77 -3.00 4.90
N GLU A 171 -7.57 -2.75 4.39
CA GLU A 171 -6.54 -3.77 4.22
C GLU A 171 -5.87 -4.08 5.56
N LYS A 172 -5.38 -5.32 5.72
CA LYS A 172 -4.62 -5.70 6.91
C LYS A 172 -3.39 -4.78 7.06
N PRO A 173 -3.18 -4.15 8.23
CA PRO A 173 -2.06 -3.24 8.43
C PRO A 173 -0.74 -4.00 8.28
N ARG A 174 0.20 -3.41 7.54
CA ARG A 174 1.57 -3.91 7.36
C ARG A 174 2.53 -3.19 8.30
N LYS A 175 3.78 -3.64 8.39
CA LYS A 175 4.81 -3.04 9.25
C LYS A 175 5.06 -1.54 8.99
N ASP A 176 4.77 -1.05 7.79
CA ASP A 176 4.90 0.35 7.37
C ASP A 176 3.56 1.12 7.37
N HIS A 177 2.51 0.59 8.01
CA HIS A 177 1.15 1.16 7.98
C HIS A 177 1.12 2.65 8.36
N TRP A 178 1.74 3.04 9.49
CA TRP A 178 1.73 4.44 9.94
C TRP A 178 2.50 5.38 9.02
N GLN A 179 3.59 4.91 8.41
CA GLN A 179 4.36 5.69 7.43
C GLN A 179 3.52 5.91 6.16
N MET A 180 2.85 4.87 5.66
CA MET A 180 1.97 4.98 4.49
C MET A 180 0.72 5.82 4.78
N PHE A 181 0.10 5.68 5.96
CA PHE A 181 -1.02 6.51 6.39
C PHE A 181 -0.65 7.99 6.46
N GLY A 182 0.49 8.31 7.10
CA GLY A 182 1.02 9.69 7.15
C GLY A 182 1.29 10.26 5.76
N HIS A 183 1.79 9.44 4.82
CA HIS A 183 1.95 9.84 3.43
C HIS A 183 0.61 10.16 2.75
N HIS A 184 -0.44 9.36 2.94
CA HIS A 184 -1.76 9.65 2.36
C HIS A 184 -2.31 10.99 2.86
N LEU A 185 -2.18 11.28 4.16
CA LEU A 185 -2.55 12.58 4.71
C LEU A 185 -1.73 13.73 4.12
N LEU A 186 -0.41 13.54 3.96
CA LEU A 186 0.48 14.51 3.33
C LEU A 186 0.08 14.79 1.87
N SER A 187 -0.21 13.75 1.09
CA SER A 187 -0.64 13.87 -0.31
C SER A 187 -1.98 14.61 -0.41
N ILE A 188 -2.97 14.27 0.41
CA ILE A 188 -4.26 14.99 0.47
C ILE A 188 -4.03 16.47 0.81
N ALA A 189 -3.15 16.76 1.79
CA ALA A 189 -2.81 18.13 2.17
C ALA A 189 -2.12 18.90 1.03
N LEU A 190 -1.17 18.29 0.32
CA LEU A 190 -0.48 18.90 -0.83
C LEU A 190 -1.42 19.20 -1.98
N ILE A 191 -2.31 18.27 -2.33
CA ILE A 191 -3.26 18.42 -3.44
C ILE A 191 -4.34 19.44 -3.08
N GLY A 192 -4.89 19.34 -1.86
CA GLY A 192 -5.90 20.27 -1.37
C GLY A 192 -5.36 21.69 -1.26
N SER A 193 -4.20 21.88 -0.63
CA SER A 193 -3.58 23.20 -0.49
C SER A 193 -3.16 23.80 -1.83
N SER A 194 -2.61 23.01 -2.76
CA SER A 194 -2.26 23.51 -4.09
C SER A 194 -3.49 23.89 -4.91
N TYR A 195 -4.58 23.11 -4.83
CA TYR A 195 -5.85 23.46 -5.48
C TYR A 195 -6.45 24.75 -4.92
N LEU A 196 -6.49 24.89 -3.59
CA LEU A 196 -7.00 26.09 -2.93
C LEU A 196 -6.14 27.32 -3.25
N ALA A 197 -4.82 27.18 -3.24
CA ALA A 197 -3.87 28.27 -3.46
C ALA A 197 -3.62 28.62 -4.93
N ASN A 198 -4.24 27.95 -5.92
CA ASN A 198 -4.01 28.13 -7.36
C ASN A 198 -2.63 27.66 -7.87
N TYR A 199 -2.04 26.66 -7.23
CA TYR A 199 -0.79 26.01 -7.63
C TYR A 199 -1.01 24.80 -8.53
N THR A 200 -2.05 24.87 -9.38
CA THR A 200 -2.45 23.73 -10.21
C THR A 200 -1.35 23.32 -11.18
N ARG A 201 -0.70 24.25 -11.87
CA ARG A 201 0.40 23.97 -12.82
C ARG A 201 1.55 23.21 -12.18
N ILE A 202 2.09 23.71 -11.06
CA ILE A 202 3.19 23.04 -10.36
C ILE A 202 2.75 21.69 -9.77
N GLY A 203 1.51 21.59 -9.27
CA GLY A 203 1.05 20.29 -8.77
C GLY A 203 0.77 19.26 -9.86
N VAL A 204 0.44 19.64 -11.11
CA VAL A 204 0.45 18.68 -12.23
C VAL A 204 1.87 18.16 -12.47
N VAL A 205 2.90 19.01 -12.40
CA VAL A 205 4.29 18.56 -12.48
C VAL A 205 4.62 17.57 -11.36
N VAL A 206 4.24 17.89 -10.11
CA VAL A 206 4.46 16.98 -8.97
C VAL A 206 3.75 15.65 -9.18
N HIS A 207 2.47 15.63 -9.55
CA HIS A 207 1.74 14.40 -9.82
C HIS A 207 2.41 13.55 -10.91
N SER A 208 2.76 14.16 -12.05
CA SER A 208 3.42 13.43 -13.15
C SER A 208 4.77 12.85 -12.76
N LEU A 209 5.54 13.54 -11.91
CA LEU A 209 6.80 13.00 -11.37
C LEU A 209 6.54 11.82 -10.41
N MET A 210 5.54 11.93 -9.56
CA MET A 210 5.22 10.89 -8.57
C MET A 210 4.67 9.62 -9.23
N ASP A 211 3.78 9.75 -10.22
CA ASP A 211 3.06 8.61 -10.83
C ASP A 211 3.96 7.74 -11.74
N PHE A 212 5.01 8.29 -12.36
CA PHE A 212 5.81 7.59 -13.36
C PHE A 212 6.48 6.31 -12.84
N CYS A 213 7.10 6.38 -11.65
CA CYS A 213 7.80 5.23 -11.07
C CYS A 213 6.85 4.06 -10.73
N ASP A 214 5.60 4.39 -10.40
CA ASP A 214 4.61 3.41 -9.95
C ASP A 214 4.02 2.61 -11.14
N ILE A 215 4.26 3.07 -12.37
CA ILE A 215 3.96 2.31 -13.59
C ILE A 215 4.98 1.16 -13.79
N LEU A 216 6.22 1.36 -13.35
CA LEU A 216 7.34 0.45 -13.63
C LEU A 216 7.42 -0.72 -12.62
N LEU A 217 6.98 -0.48 -11.38
CA LEU A 217 7.03 -1.43 -10.27
C LEU A 217 6.23 -2.75 -10.47
N PRO A 218 5.03 -2.75 -11.10
CA PRO A 218 4.15 -3.92 -11.16
C PRO A 218 4.51 -4.95 -12.24
N LEU A 219 5.28 -4.55 -13.26
CA LEU A 219 5.31 -5.28 -14.53
C LEU A 219 6.11 -6.58 -14.50
N LEU A 220 7.10 -6.73 -13.62
CA LEU A 220 8.12 -7.76 -13.84
C LEU A 220 8.27 -8.75 -12.69
N ARG A 221 7.81 -8.44 -11.46
CA ARG A 221 8.00 -9.33 -10.29
C ARG A 221 7.27 -10.68 -10.36
N TYR A 222 6.22 -10.79 -11.17
CA TYR A 222 5.35 -11.98 -11.22
C TYR A 222 5.41 -12.76 -12.54
N MET A 223 6.19 -12.27 -13.52
CA MET A 223 6.48 -13.04 -14.72
C MET A 223 7.77 -13.85 -14.45
N ALA A 224 7.79 -15.13 -14.82
CA ALA A 224 8.85 -16.09 -14.47
C ALA A 224 10.22 -15.83 -15.16
N PHE A 225 10.51 -14.59 -15.56
CA PHE A 225 11.71 -14.17 -16.26
C PHE A 225 12.64 -13.39 -15.34
N SER A 226 13.46 -14.08 -14.54
CA SER A 226 14.33 -13.45 -13.54
C SER A 226 15.20 -12.31 -14.08
N ARG A 227 15.74 -12.44 -15.30
CA ARG A 227 16.53 -11.36 -15.94
C ARG A 227 15.71 -10.11 -16.26
N ALA A 228 14.45 -10.30 -16.63
CA ALA A 228 13.54 -9.19 -16.91
C ALA A 228 13.11 -8.51 -15.59
N CYS A 229 12.92 -9.27 -14.51
CA CYS A 229 12.72 -8.75 -13.15
C CYS A 229 13.88 -7.85 -12.70
N ASP A 230 15.11 -8.33 -12.86
CA ASP A 230 16.30 -7.60 -12.44
C ASP A 230 16.47 -6.31 -13.27
N ALA A 231 16.26 -6.38 -14.60
CA ALA A 231 16.28 -5.21 -15.47
C ALA A 231 15.18 -4.20 -15.09
N ALA A 232 13.95 -4.68 -14.79
CA ALA A 232 12.85 -3.84 -14.28
C ALA A 232 13.26 -3.05 -13.06
N PHE A 233 13.90 -3.75 -12.13
CA PHE A 233 14.25 -3.21 -10.83
C PHE A 233 15.33 -2.14 -10.98
N VAL A 234 16.31 -2.34 -11.86
CA VAL A 234 17.28 -1.29 -12.21
C VAL A 234 16.60 -0.09 -12.87
N VAL A 235 15.72 -0.31 -13.85
CA VAL A 235 14.97 0.78 -14.50
C VAL A 235 14.13 1.56 -13.48
N PHE A 236 13.48 0.84 -12.55
CA PHE A 236 12.76 1.43 -11.44
C PHE A 236 13.67 2.30 -10.55
N LEU A 237 14.84 1.81 -10.12
CA LEU A 237 15.77 2.59 -9.30
C LEU A 237 16.24 3.87 -10.01
N VAL A 238 16.61 3.77 -11.28
CA VAL A 238 17.02 4.93 -12.10
C VAL A 238 15.87 5.93 -12.24
N SER A 239 14.67 5.44 -12.55
CA SER A 239 13.48 6.29 -12.67
C SER A 239 13.15 7.00 -11.35
N TRP A 240 13.35 6.35 -10.21
CA TRP A 240 13.13 6.93 -8.88
C TRP A 240 14.09 8.10 -8.62
N ILE A 241 15.38 7.93 -8.93
CA ILE A 241 16.37 9.01 -8.80
C ILE A 241 15.94 10.22 -9.63
N ILE A 242 15.62 10.00 -10.91
CA ILE A 242 15.27 11.08 -11.84
C ILE A 242 14.01 11.82 -11.38
N THR A 243 12.94 11.08 -11.10
CA THR A 243 11.63 11.71 -10.87
C THR A 243 11.44 12.22 -9.45
N ARG A 244 11.85 11.43 -8.44
CA ARG A 244 11.56 11.72 -7.02
C ARG A 244 12.70 12.41 -6.30
N GLN A 245 13.97 12.13 -6.64
CA GLN A 245 15.09 12.82 -6.00
C GLN A 245 15.42 14.11 -6.74
N VAL A 246 15.78 14.00 -8.02
CA VAL A 246 16.15 15.17 -8.83
C VAL A 246 14.92 16.01 -9.15
N GLY A 247 13.85 15.41 -9.69
CA GLY A 247 12.64 16.12 -10.09
C GLY A 247 11.98 16.89 -8.93
N LEU A 248 11.75 16.23 -7.79
CA LEU A 248 11.13 16.89 -6.63
C LEU A 248 12.05 17.94 -6.00
N PHE A 249 13.36 17.71 -5.96
CA PHE A 249 14.32 18.74 -5.55
C PHE A 249 14.25 19.99 -6.45
N LEU A 250 14.17 19.80 -7.77
CA LEU A 250 14.02 20.91 -8.72
C LEU A 250 12.69 21.64 -8.54
N VAL A 251 11.60 20.92 -8.27
CA VAL A 251 10.30 21.52 -7.93
C VAL A 251 10.39 22.35 -6.65
N ILE A 252 11.02 21.82 -5.59
CA ILE A 252 11.20 22.54 -4.33
C ILE A 252 12.07 23.79 -4.56
N LYS A 253 13.18 23.67 -5.29
CA LYS A 253 14.02 24.81 -5.66
C LYS A 253 13.22 25.87 -6.44
N SER A 254 12.43 25.44 -7.42
CA SER A 254 11.58 26.32 -8.21
C SER A 254 10.55 27.04 -7.34
N ALA A 255 9.87 26.32 -6.44
CA ALA A 255 8.93 26.90 -5.48
C ALA A 255 9.61 27.84 -4.48
N ALA A 256 10.80 27.50 -3.99
CA ALA A 256 11.50 28.23 -2.93
C ALA A 256 12.27 29.47 -3.42
N VAL A 257 12.76 29.45 -4.66
CA VAL A 257 13.65 30.49 -5.20
C VAL A 257 12.97 31.27 -6.31
N GLU A 258 12.26 30.60 -7.22
CA GLU A 258 11.70 31.25 -8.40
C GLU A 258 10.30 31.81 -8.14
N ALA A 259 9.41 31.09 -7.44
CA ALA A 259 8.05 31.54 -7.21
C ALA A 259 7.93 32.96 -6.59
N PRO A 260 8.75 33.36 -5.59
CA PRO A 260 8.69 34.72 -5.03
C PRO A 260 9.08 35.83 -6.00
N LYS A 261 9.78 35.51 -7.09
CA LYS A 261 10.16 36.48 -8.14
C LYS A 261 8.98 36.85 -9.03
N TYR A 262 8.02 35.93 -9.19
CA TYR A 262 6.85 36.10 -10.06
C TYR A 262 5.57 36.44 -9.29
N ILE A 263 5.46 36.03 -8.02
CA ILE A 263 4.23 36.13 -7.24
C ILE A 263 4.44 37.03 -6.03
N ALA A 264 3.73 38.16 -5.99
CA ALA A 264 3.70 39.02 -4.81
C ALA A 264 2.96 38.34 -3.65
N PHE A 265 3.55 38.42 -2.45
CA PHE A 265 2.92 37.92 -1.22
C PHE A 265 1.76 38.82 -0.80
N LYS A 266 0.55 38.54 -1.31
CA LYS A 266 -0.68 39.27 -0.96
C LYS A 266 -1.85 38.32 -0.72
N TRP A 267 -2.74 38.72 0.19
CA TRP A 267 -4.03 38.09 0.39
C TRP A 267 -5.10 38.90 -0.35
N ASP A 268 -5.51 38.40 -1.52
CA ASP A 268 -6.53 39.00 -2.37
C ASP A 268 -7.37 37.89 -3.04
N PRO A 269 -8.29 37.26 -2.27
CA PRO A 269 -9.11 36.15 -2.73
C PRO A 269 -10.02 36.49 -3.92
N ALA A 270 -10.45 37.76 -4.02
CA ALA A 270 -11.32 38.23 -5.10
C ALA A 270 -10.67 38.05 -6.47
N ASN A 271 -9.34 38.26 -6.55
CA ASN A 271 -8.55 38.06 -7.76
C ASN A 271 -7.82 36.71 -7.78
N GLY A 272 -8.13 35.79 -6.85
CA GLY A 272 -7.51 34.47 -6.79
C GLY A 272 -6.07 34.44 -6.27
N HIS A 273 -5.60 35.51 -5.62
CA HIS A 273 -4.29 35.54 -4.97
C HIS A 273 -4.43 35.13 -3.51
N TYR A 274 -3.91 33.95 -3.19
CA TYR A 274 -3.97 33.40 -1.83
C TYR A 274 -2.60 33.37 -1.15
N LEU A 275 -1.55 33.86 -1.81
CA LEU A 275 -0.19 33.61 -1.38
C LEU A 275 0.26 34.52 -0.25
N THR A 276 -0.02 34.10 0.99
CA THR A 276 0.62 34.67 2.19
C THR A 276 1.98 33.99 2.44
N LYS A 277 2.87 34.65 3.19
CA LYS A 277 4.14 34.05 3.63
C LYS A 277 3.93 32.71 4.35
N GLY A 278 2.89 32.61 5.19
CA GLY A 278 2.57 31.37 5.90
C GLY A 278 2.18 30.23 4.94
N MET A 279 1.29 30.48 3.99
CA MET A 279 0.88 29.48 2.99
C MET A 279 2.05 29.06 2.10
N TYR A 280 2.91 30.02 1.74
CA TYR A 280 4.13 29.77 0.98
C TYR A 280 5.08 28.81 1.69
N TYR A 281 5.49 29.13 2.93
CA TYR A 281 6.39 28.27 3.70
C TYR A 281 5.73 26.93 4.03
N GLY A 282 4.44 26.91 4.35
CA GLY A 282 3.68 25.68 4.58
C GLY A 282 3.74 24.74 3.38
N PHE A 283 3.51 25.25 2.16
CA PHE A 283 3.59 24.44 0.95
C PHE A 283 5.01 23.88 0.70
N ILE A 284 6.05 24.68 0.91
CA ILE A 284 7.45 24.22 0.79
C ILE A 284 7.78 23.15 1.83
N ILE A 285 7.31 23.32 3.07
CA ILE A 285 7.51 22.32 4.14
C ILE A 285 6.84 21.01 3.75
N LEU A 286 5.60 21.03 3.27
CA LEU A 286 4.90 19.84 2.82
C LEU A 286 5.65 19.13 1.67
N LEU A 287 6.14 19.87 0.68
CA LEU A 287 6.96 19.29 -0.41
C LEU A 287 8.29 18.72 0.12
N SER A 288 8.92 19.37 1.09
CA SER A 288 10.17 18.91 1.69
C SER A 288 9.96 17.62 2.51
N ILE A 289 8.86 17.51 3.24
CA ILE A 289 8.46 16.26 3.93
C ILE A 289 8.24 15.15 2.89
N LEU A 290 7.61 15.45 1.75
CA LEU A 290 7.43 14.49 0.67
C LEU A 290 8.78 14.00 0.12
N LEU A 291 9.75 14.89 -0.08
CA LEU A 291 11.11 14.51 -0.51
C LEU A 291 11.83 13.62 0.52
N VAL A 292 11.68 13.92 1.82
CA VAL A 292 12.25 13.09 2.89
C VAL A 292 11.64 11.69 2.86
N LEU A 293 10.31 11.56 2.73
CA LEU A 293 9.64 10.26 2.60
C LEU A 293 10.13 9.49 1.37
N CYS A 294 10.23 10.17 0.22
CA CYS A 294 10.79 9.60 -1.00
C CYS A 294 12.24 9.12 -0.82
N THR A 295 13.04 9.82 -0.01
CA THR A 295 14.42 9.44 0.32
C THR A 295 14.46 8.21 1.22
N VAL A 296 13.59 8.13 2.24
CA VAL A 296 13.49 6.97 3.13
C VAL A 296 13.07 5.71 2.35
N TRP A 297 12.07 5.80 1.47
CA TRP A 297 11.68 4.67 0.63
C TRP A 297 12.76 4.28 -0.38
N PHE A 298 13.46 5.26 -0.95
CA PHE A 298 14.59 4.99 -1.84
C PHE A 298 15.72 4.25 -1.13
N TYR A 299 16.06 4.68 0.09
CA TYR A 299 17.02 3.98 0.93
C TYR A 299 16.63 2.51 1.13
N MET A 300 15.36 2.24 1.45
CA MET A 300 14.87 0.86 1.57
C MET A 300 14.97 0.09 0.25
N ALA A 301 14.68 0.71 -0.89
CA ALA A 301 14.84 0.08 -2.19
C ALA A 301 16.31 -0.27 -2.51
N ILE A 302 17.25 0.62 -2.18
CA ILE A 302 18.69 0.34 -2.29
C ILE A 302 19.12 -0.79 -1.35
N MET A 303 18.59 -0.85 -0.14
CA MET A 303 18.88 -1.96 0.77
C MET A 303 18.42 -3.31 0.21
N VAL A 304 17.27 -3.35 -0.48
CA VAL A 304 16.83 -4.55 -1.24
C VAL A 304 17.81 -4.84 -2.37
N ALA A 305 18.23 -3.84 -3.15
CA ALA A 305 19.20 -4.01 -4.23
C ALA A 305 20.53 -4.62 -3.74
N VAL A 306 21.06 -4.13 -2.61
CA VAL A 306 22.30 -4.63 -2.00
C VAL A 306 22.14 -6.09 -1.57
N ARG A 307 20.99 -6.49 -1.02
CA ARG A 307 20.73 -7.89 -0.66
C ARG A 307 20.70 -8.80 -1.89
N VAL A 308 20.04 -8.36 -2.96
CA VAL A 308 19.99 -9.09 -4.23
C VAL A 308 21.38 -9.30 -4.82
N VAL A 309 22.21 -8.26 -4.84
CA VAL A 309 23.61 -8.35 -5.32
C VAL A 309 24.48 -9.26 -4.45
N ARG A 310 24.17 -9.37 -3.15
CA ARG A 310 24.85 -10.30 -2.21
C ARG A 310 24.35 -11.75 -2.32
N GLY A 311 23.50 -12.07 -3.29
CA GLY A 311 22.97 -13.42 -3.52
C GLY A 311 21.82 -13.80 -2.58
N GLN A 312 21.24 -12.84 -1.85
CA GLN A 312 20.02 -13.05 -1.07
C GLN A 312 18.79 -12.76 -1.95
N GLY A 313 17.66 -13.45 -1.72
CA GLY A 313 16.44 -13.21 -2.48
C GLY A 313 15.90 -11.77 -2.35
N ALA A 314 15.14 -11.31 -3.35
CA ALA A 314 14.47 -10.01 -3.37
C ALA A 314 13.21 -9.96 -2.48
N GLU A 315 13.29 -10.54 -1.27
CA GLU A 315 12.16 -10.60 -0.37
C GLU A 315 11.83 -9.21 0.19
N ASP A 316 10.54 -8.86 0.16
CA ASP A 316 10.05 -7.56 0.62
C ASP A 316 9.89 -7.61 2.14
N THR A 317 10.79 -6.92 2.86
CA THR A 317 10.80 -6.88 4.33
C THR A 317 9.56 -6.24 4.94
N ARG A 318 8.70 -5.63 4.11
CA ARG A 318 7.45 -4.99 4.53
C ARG A 318 6.28 -5.96 4.61
N SER A 319 6.34 -7.11 3.92
CA SER A 319 5.32 -8.16 4.06
C SER A 319 5.46 -8.85 5.40
N ASP A 320 4.32 -9.10 6.06
CA ASP A 320 4.29 -10.00 7.20
C ASP A 320 4.57 -11.43 6.76
N SER A 321 5.43 -12.11 7.50
CA SER A 321 5.74 -13.54 7.36
C SER A 321 4.64 -14.32 8.08
N GLU A 322 3.45 -14.40 7.49
CA GLU A 322 2.26 -14.89 8.20
C GLU A 322 1.73 -16.25 7.74
N ASP A 323 2.52 -17.03 6.98
CA ASP A 323 2.10 -18.37 6.57
C ASP A 323 2.76 -19.51 7.39
N THR A 324 3.60 -19.22 8.40
CA THR A 324 4.30 -20.26 9.18
C THR A 324 3.71 -20.54 10.56
N ASP A 325 2.98 -19.61 11.16
CA ASP A 325 2.74 -19.68 12.62
C ASP A 325 1.35 -20.26 12.98
N ASP A 326 0.35 -20.14 12.10
CA ASP A 326 -1.02 -20.67 12.36
C ASP A 326 -1.21 -22.15 11.93
N ASP A 327 -0.29 -22.68 11.11
CA ASP A 327 -0.39 -24.03 10.53
C ASP A 327 0.56 -25.03 11.24
N ALA A 328 1.32 -24.60 12.26
CA ALA A 328 2.27 -25.42 13.03
C ALA A 328 1.61 -26.29 14.14
N ILE A 329 0.30 -26.23 14.32
CA ILE A 329 -0.42 -27.05 15.30
C ILE A 329 -1.15 -28.18 14.56
N SER A 330 -0.78 -29.43 14.86
CA SER A 330 -1.47 -30.72 14.59
C SER A 330 -0.69 -31.83 13.84
N LEU A 331 0.64 -31.91 14.01
CA LEU A 331 1.38 -33.13 13.63
C LEU A 331 1.94 -33.93 14.81
N GLU A 332 1.67 -33.52 16.06
CA GLU A 332 2.20 -34.22 17.25
C GLU A 332 1.20 -35.17 17.94
N ASP A 333 -0.06 -35.28 17.49
CA ASP A 333 -1.10 -36.07 18.19
C ASP A 333 -1.47 -37.42 17.52
N GLU A 334 -0.69 -37.95 16.57
CA GLU A 334 -1.01 -39.22 15.88
C GLU A 334 0.10 -40.29 15.94
N ASP A 335 0.97 -40.28 16.97
CA ASP A 335 1.89 -41.40 17.23
C ASP A 335 1.88 -41.83 18.71
N ASP A 336 0.73 -42.30 19.19
CA ASP A 336 0.66 -43.13 20.39
C ASP A 336 -0.55 -44.08 20.31
N SER A 337 -0.43 -45.15 19.52
CA SER A 337 -1.07 -46.46 19.78
C SER A 337 -0.86 -47.46 18.64
N VAL A 338 0.38 -47.93 18.45
CA VAL A 338 0.59 -49.24 17.82
C VAL A 338 1.53 -50.06 18.69
N ILE A 339 0.96 -50.76 19.67
CA ILE A 339 1.63 -51.86 20.36
C ILE A 339 1.84 -53.00 19.34
N PRO A 340 3.07 -53.49 19.11
CA PRO A 340 3.28 -54.65 18.25
C PRO A 340 3.10 -55.91 19.10
N ASN A 341 1.92 -56.52 19.08
CA ASN A 341 1.77 -57.90 19.55
C ASN A 341 1.64 -58.84 18.36
N GLY A 342 2.72 -59.62 18.17
CA GLY A 342 2.79 -60.69 17.19
C GLY A 342 1.77 -61.79 17.48
N HIS A 343 1.09 -62.24 16.43
CA HIS A 343 0.34 -63.47 16.44
C HIS A 343 1.25 -64.62 16.01
N THR A 344 1.58 -65.49 16.97
CA THR A 344 1.97 -66.87 16.70
C THR A 344 0.72 -67.73 16.58
N ASN A 345 0.78 -68.71 15.67
CA ASN A 345 -0.23 -69.73 15.43
C ASN A 345 -0.16 -70.82 16.53
N GLY A 346 -1.32 -71.36 16.96
CA GLY A 346 -1.40 -72.77 17.36
C GLY A 346 -2.24 -73.15 18.59
N ILE A 347 -3.29 -73.93 18.30
CA ILE A 347 -3.69 -75.19 18.97
C ILE A 347 -4.70 -75.13 20.16
N ASN A 348 -5.73 -75.97 19.99
CA ASN A 348 -6.84 -76.36 20.86
C ASN A 348 -6.47 -76.81 22.29
N GLY A 349 -7.41 -76.66 23.23
CA GLY A 349 -7.45 -77.51 24.44
C GLY A 349 -8.35 -77.00 25.59
N HIS A 350 -9.44 -77.74 25.85
CA HIS A 350 -10.31 -77.78 27.04
C HIS A 350 -9.78 -77.20 28.38
N ALA A 351 -10.66 -76.52 29.15
CA ALA A 351 -11.26 -77.05 30.40
C ALA A 351 -12.03 -75.99 31.23
N ASN A 352 -13.15 -76.45 31.82
CA ASN A 352 -13.98 -75.82 32.86
C ASN A 352 -13.21 -75.46 34.14
N GLY A 353 -13.68 -74.47 34.90
CA GLY A 353 -13.29 -74.31 36.32
C GLY A 353 -13.87 -73.10 37.04
N HIS A 354 -14.68 -73.37 38.05
CA HIS A 354 -15.46 -72.49 38.92
C HIS A 354 -14.67 -71.59 39.91
N ALA A 355 -15.37 -70.54 40.40
CA ALA A 355 -15.34 -69.96 41.77
C ALA A 355 -14.05 -69.22 42.21
N ASN A 356 -14.02 -68.25 43.14
CA ASN A 356 -14.93 -67.40 43.92
C ASN A 356 -13.97 -66.60 44.85
N GLY A 357 -14.35 -65.41 45.34
CA GLY A 357 -13.78 -64.91 46.61
C GLY A 357 -13.29 -63.46 46.67
N ASN A 358 -14.22 -62.58 47.03
CA ASN A 358 -14.13 -61.43 47.94
C ASN A 358 -12.78 -60.93 48.48
N GLY A 359 -12.65 -59.59 48.50
CA GLY A 359 -11.78 -58.84 49.41
C GLY A 359 -12.13 -57.36 49.43
N VAL A 360 -13.09 -56.99 50.28
CA VAL A 360 -13.53 -55.62 50.61
C VAL A 360 -12.52 -54.96 51.56
N THR A 361 -12.16 -53.68 51.36
CA THR A 361 -12.18 -52.60 52.38
C THR A 361 -11.90 -51.22 51.78
N ASN A 362 -12.73 -50.25 52.16
CA ASN A 362 -12.66 -48.81 51.89
C ASN A 362 -12.01 -48.02 53.05
N GLY A 363 -11.47 -46.84 52.74
CA GLY A 363 -11.22 -45.70 53.66
C GLY A 363 -10.75 -44.50 52.82
N ILE A 364 -11.56 -43.47 52.48
CA ILE A 364 -11.99 -42.27 53.26
C ILE A 364 -10.76 -41.58 53.89
N THR A 365 -10.37 -40.33 53.58
CA THR A 365 -11.03 -39.04 53.92
C THR A 365 -10.50 -37.84 53.12
N ASN A 366 -11.37 -36.84 53.03
CA ASN A 366 -11.28 -35.49 52.45
C ASN A 366 -10.68 -34.45 53.45
N GLY A 367 -10.17 -33.29 53.02
CA GLY A 367 -9.82 -32.19 53.94
C GLY A 367 -9.13 -30.95 53.35
N ASN A 368 -9.82 -29.80 53.44
CA ASN A 368 -9.49 -28.43 53.02
C ASN A 368 -8.46 -27.71 53.93
N GLY A 369 -7.75 -26.68 53.41
CA GLY A 369 -7.57 -25.40 54.15
C GLY A 369 -6.19 -24.66 54.17
N VAL A 370 -6.14 -23.49 53.51
CA VAL A 370 -5.73 -22.14 54.00
C VAL A 370 -4.25 -21.77 54.40
N ASN A 371 -3.76 -20.69 53.74
CA ASN A 371 -2.81 -19.58 54.06
C ASN A 371 -1.37 -19.78 54.62
N GLY A 372 -0.43 -18.99 54.07
CA GLY A 372 0.80 -18.55 54.74
C GLY A 372 1.75 -17.70 53.86
N VAL A 373 2.15 -16.51 54.34
CA VAL A 373 3.03 -15.50 53.71
C VAL A 373 4.43 -15.50 54.38
N ASN A 374 5.43 -14.90 53.70
CA ASN A 374 6.83 -14.56 54.07
C ASN A 374 7.87 -15.44 53.34
N GLY A 375 9.02 -15.00 52.82
CA GLY A 375 9.76 -13.74 52.83
C GLY A 375 11.26 -14.05 52.67
N HIS A 376 12.00 -13.20 51.93
CA HIS A 376 13.46 -12.94 52.00
C HIS A 376 14.55 -13.86 51.37
N SER A 377 15.36 -13.19 50.53
CA SER A 377 16.85 -13.10 50.52
C SER A 377 17.71 -13.96 49.57
N SER A 378 18.35 -13.25 48.62
CA SER A 378 19.80 -13.15 48.28
C SER A 378 20.67 -14.39 47.97
N ALA A 379 21.37 -14.33 46.82
CA ALA A 379 22.84 -14.33 46.66
C ALA A 379 23.28 -14.97 45.31
N VAL A 380 23.91 -14.20 44.42
CA VAL A 380 25.35 -14.24 44.05
C VAL A 380 25.79 -15.53 43.31
N ASN A 381 26.17 -15.38 42.03
CA ASN A 381 27.50 -15.78 41.56
C ASN A 381 27.73 -15.33 40.10
N GLY A 382 28.67 -14.40 39.92
CA GLY A 382 29.23 -14.09 38.61
C GLY A 382 30.17 -15.19 38.14
N HIS A 383 30.37 -15.29 36.82
CA HIS A 383 31.66 -15.69 36.28
C HIS A 383 31.86 -15.05 34.89
N ALA A 384 32.88 -14.20 34.82
CA ALA A 384 33.47 -13.70 33.59
C ALA A 384 34.83 -14.37 33.43
N ASN A 385 35.13 -14.83 32.21
CA ASN A 385 36.46 -15.08 31.64
C ASN A 385 36.18 -15.48 30.19
N GLY A 386 36.87 -15.03 29.14
CA GLY A 386 38.11 -14.31 29.03
C GLY A 386 38.61 -14.56 27.61
N LEU A 387 39.02 -13.49 26.92
CA LEU A 387 39.56 -13.46 25.56
C LEU A 387 40.68 -14.47 25.31
N LYS A 388 40.78 -14.98 24.07
CA LYS A 388 42.07 -15.17 23.39
C LYS A 388 41.94 -15.22 21.86
N ASN A 389 42.57 -14.22 21.23
CA ASN A 389 43.00 -14.17 19.84
C ASN A 389 43.76 -15.42 19.40
N ARG A 390 43.61 -15.83 18.12
CA ARG A 390 44.78 -15.96 17.23
C ARG A 390 44.39 -16.02 15.74
N LYS A 391 45.14 -15.23 14.98
CA LYS A 391 45.25 -15.20 13.52
C LYS A 391 45.70 -16.56 12.96
N HIS A 392 45.23 -16.89 11.77
CA HIS A 392 46.08 -17.22 10.62
C HIS A 392 45.40 -16.77 9.33
#